data_AF-A0A6A6KZB5-F1
#
_entry.id   AF-A0A6A6KZB5-F1
#
_cell.length_a   1.000
_cell.length_b   1.000
_cell.length_c   1.000
_cell.angle_alpha   90.00
_cell.angle_beta   90.00
_cell.angle_gamma   90.00
#
_symmetry.space_group_name_H-M   'P 1'
#
loop_
_entity.id
_entity.type
_entity.pdbx_description
1 polymer ?
#
loop_
_entity_poly.entity_id
_entity_poly.type
_entity_poly.pdbx_seq_one_letter_code
_entity_poly.pdbx_strand_id
1 'polypeptide(L)'
;MYGTLDELNLFTDVVQRWDVNAIEQLPDYMKICFLCRHYSINKIAFDILKEQGFHIIPYLKKADELKRGDVPKSIQCYMHETGASEAKARDHIRFLIGETWKKMNKERVADSPFSETFIGVAISLARMAQWMYQYGDGLGIENRETKDRVLSLLVQPIPFMQISSPYL
;
A
#
# COMPACT_ATOMS: atom_id res chain seq x y z
N MET A 1 5.12 -2.54 -17.77
CA MET A 1 5.57 -3.77 -17.09
C MET A 1 6.87 -4.21 -17.73
N TYR A 2 7.88 -4.57 -16.94
CA TYR A 2 9.26 -4.80 -17.44
C TYR A 2 9.69 -6.28 -17.47
N GLY A 3 8.98 -7.19 -16.81
CA GLY A 3 9.32 -8.61 -16.78
C GLY A 3 8.34 -9.48 -17.57
N THR A 4 8.87 -10.54 -18.18
CA THR A 4 8.12 -11.64 -18.79
C THR A 4 7.50 -12.54 -17.72
N LEU A 5 6.49 -13.34 -18.09
CA LEU A 5 5.84 -14.25 -17.14
C LEU A 5 6.84 -15.25 -16.51
N ASP A 6 7.81 -15.73 -17.30
CA ASP A 6 8.84 -16.67 -16.82
C ASP A 6 9.82 -16.01 -15.84
N GLU A 7 10.28 -14.79 -16.15
CA GLU A 7 11.10 -14.00 -15.22
C GLU A 7 10.34 -13.70 -13.92
N LEU A 8 9.04 -13.40 -14.00
CA LEU A 8 8.19 -13.15 -12.83
C LEU A 8 7.98 -14.42 -11.97
N ASN A 9 7.86 -15.58 -12.61
CA ASN A 9 7.77 -16.86 -11.90
C ASN A 9 9.06 -17.16 -11.13
N LEU A 10 10.22 -16.98 -11.78
CA LEU A 10 11.53 -17.13 -11.13
C LEU A 10 11.70 -16.12 -9.98
N PHE A 11 11.35 -14.86 -10.20
CA PHE A 11 11.42 -13.82 -9.17
C PHE A 11 10.55 -14.16 -7.96
N THR A 12 9.35 -14.69 -8.20
CA THR A 12 8.43 -15.10 -7.14
C THR A 12 9.00 -16.25 -6.32
N ASP A 13 9.57 -17.27 -6.96
CA ASP A 13 10.22 -18.41 -6.26
C ASP A 13 11.36 -17.91 -5.36
N VAL A 14 12.21 -17.02 -5.85
CA VAL A 14 13.31 -16.41 -5.08
C VAL A 14 12.79 -15.62 -3.87
N VAL A 15 11.74 -14.81 -4.05
CA VAL A 15 11.09 -14.07 -2.96
C VAL A 15 10.49 -15.02 -1.91
N GLN A 16 9.83 -16.10 -2.33
CA GLN A 16 9.23 -17.09 -1.42
C GLN A 16 10.29 -17.87 -0.64
N ARG A 17 11.37 -18.27 -1.29
CA ARG A 17 12.50 -18.94 -0.62
C ARG A 17 13.18 -18.00 0.35
N TRP A 18 13.22 -16.70 0.03
CA TRP A 18 13.95 -15.69 0.79
C TRP A 18 15.46 -16.01 0.84
N ASP A 19 15.99 -16.49 -0.29
CA ASP A 19 17.38 -16.95 -0.41
C ASP A 19 18.12 -16.12 -1.46
N VAL A 20 19.15 -15.40 -1.00
CA VAL A 20 20.00 -14.55 -1.85
C VAL A 20 20.76 -15.38 -2.87
N ASN A 21 21.07 -16.64 -2.59
CA ASN A 21 21.83 -17.49 -3.51
C ASN A 21 20.98 -17.94 -4.71
N ALA A 22 19.65 -17.92 -4.59
CA ALA A 22 18.74 -18.30 -5.67
C ALA A 22 18.59 -17.22 -6.76
N ILE A 23 19.18 -16.03 -6.57
CA ILE A 23 18.99 -14.88 -7.48
C ILE A 23 19.84 -14.99 -8.75
N GLU A 24 20.79 -15.94 -8.84
CA GLU A 24 21.72 -16.07 -9.97
C GLU A 24 21.00 -16.23 -11.32
N GLN A 25 19.85 -16.91 -11.29
CA GLN A 25 19.01 -17.17 -12.46
C GLN A 25 18.19 -15.96 -12.93
N LEU A 26 18.19 -14.87 -12.16
CA LEU A 26 17.41 -13.68 -12.47
C LEU A 26 18.18 -12.72 -13.40
N PRO A 27 17.46 -11.91 -14.19
CA PRO A 27 18.04 -10.75 -14.83
C PRO A 27 18.60 -9.74 -13.80
N ASP A 28 19.62 -8.98 -14.17
CA ASP A 28 20.31 -8.07 -13.25
C ASP A 28 19.38 -7.00 -12.64
N TYR A 29 18.41 -6.50 -13.39
CA TYR A 29 17.43 -5.54 -12.87
C TYR A 29 16.57 -6.14 -11.74
N MET A 30 16.20 -7.42 -11.84
CA MET A 30 15.44 -8.12 -10.80
C MET A 30 16.31 -8.48 -9.59
N LYS A 31 17.59 -8.84 -9.80
CA LYS A 31 18.55 -9.05 -8.70
C LYS A 31 18.65 -7.81 -7.82
N ILE A 32 18.80 -6.64 -8.44
CA ILE A 32 18.87 -5.36 -7.72
C ILE A 32 17.59 -5.15 -6.90
N CYS A 33 16.41 -5.35 -7.50
CA CYS A 33 15.14 -5.23 -6.79
C CYS A 33 15.02 -6.17 -5.59
N PHE A 34 15.42 -7.44 -5.74
CA PHE A 34 15.40 -8.41 -4.64
C PHE A 34 16.37 -8.02 -3.52
N LEU A 35 17.62 -7.67 -3.87
CA LEU A 35 18.65 -7.30 -2.90
C LEU A 35 18.25 -6.07 -2.08
N CYS A 36 17.70 -5.04 -2.73
CA CYS A 36 17.18 -3.87 -2.03
C CYS A 36 16.08 -4.24 -1.03
N ARG A 37 15.10 -5.05 -1.46
CA ARG A 37 14.01 -5.52 -0.58
C ARG A 37 14.56 -6.34 0.59
N HIS A 38 15.42 -7.31 0.32
CA HIS A 38 16.00 -8.21 1.32
C HIS A 38 16.82 -7.44 2.35
N TYR A 39 17.67 -6.51 1.90
CA TYR A 39 18.45 -5.65 2.79
C TYR A 39 17.56 -4.76 3.67
N SER A 40 16.58 -4.07 3.07
CA SER A 40 15.68 -3.20 3.83
C SER A 40 14.86 -3.97 4.86
N ILE A 41 14.30 -5.12 4.50
CA ILE A 41 13.50 -5.94 5.42
C ILE A 41 14.36 -6.52 6.54
N ASN A 42 15.56 -7.03 6.24
CA ASN A 42 16.44 -7.54 7.29
C ASN A 42 16.95 -6.45 8.22
N LYS A 43 17.20 -5.25 7.70
CA LYS A 43 17.57 -4.09 8.52
C LYS A 43 16.44 -3.71 9.48
N ILE A 44 15.21 -3.53 8.96
CA ILE A 44 14.03 -3.25 9.79
C ILE A 44 13.82 -4.35 10.84
N ALA A 45 13.96 -5.61 10.44
CA ALA A 45 13.79 -6.73 11.35
C ALA A 45 14.85 -6.76 12.45
N PHE A 46 16.10 -6.43 12.12
CA PHE A 46 17.19 -6.32 13.10
C PHE A 46 16.95 -5.18 14.10
N ASP A 47 16.52 -4.01 13.61
CA ASP A 47 16.21 -2.85 14.46
C ASP A 47 15.06 -3.17 15.43
N ILE A 48 13.97 -3.80 14.93
CA ILE A 48 12.84 -4.23 15.76
C ILE A 48 13.24 -5.32 16.76
N LEU A 49 14.08 -6.27 16.35
CA LEU A 49 14.59 -7.31 17.25
C LEU A 49 15.42 -6.69 18.38
N LYS A 50 16.27 -5.70 18.06
CA LYS A 50 17.12 -5.03 19.03
C LYS A 50 16.33 -4.17 20.01
N GLU A 51 15.31 -3.46 19.55
CA GLU A 51 14.52 -2.54 20.37
C GLU A 51 13.41 -3.24 21.16
N GLN A 52 12.75 -4.24 20.56
CA GLN A 52 11.52 -4.84 21.08
C GLN A 52 11.65 -6.34 21.37
N GLY A 53 12.76 -6.98 21.00
CA GLY A 53 12.94 -8.43 21.17
C GLY A 53 12.04 -9.29 20.28
N PHE A 54 11.36 -8.69 19.31
CA PHE A 54 10.35 -9.37 18.49
C PHE A 54 10.93 -9.81 17.15
N HIS A 55 10.89 -11.11 16.88
CA HIS A 55 11.36 -11.68 15.62
C HIS A 55 10.31 -11.51 14.50
N ILE A 56 10.36 -10.36 13.80
CA ILE A 56 9.32 -9.94 12.84
C ILE A 56 9.44 -10.56 11.44
N ILE A 57 10.61 -11.12 11.06
CA ILE A 57 10.87 -11.69 9.72
C ILE A 57 9.76 -12.65 9.22
N PRO A 58 9.22 -13.59 10.03
CA PRO A 58 8.18 -14.51 9.59
C PRO A 58 6.89 -13.79 9.16
N TYR A 59 6.60 -12.63 9.75
CA TYR A 59 5.43 -11.82 9.41
C TYR A 59 5.67 -11.00 8.13
N LEU A 60 6.91 -10.51 7.93
CA LEU A 60 7.28 -9.78 6.71
C LEU A 60 7.42 -10.69 5.49
N LYS A 61 7.78 -11.96 5.70
CA LYS A 61 7.89 -12.98 4.63
C LYS A 61 6.52 -13.38 4.04
N LYS A 62 5.42 -13.20 4.78
CA LYS A 62 4.08 -13.73 4.43
C LYS A 62 3.17 -12.75 3.68
N ALA A 63 3.70 -11.62 3.20
CA ALA A 63 2.96 -10.66 2.40
C ALA A 63 2.84 -11.14 0.94
N ASP A 64 2.07 -12.21 0.73
CA ASP A 64 1.78 -12.75 -0.59
C ASP A 64 0.58 -12.02 -1.22
N GLU A 65 0.86 -11.10 -2.13
CA GLU A 65 -0.03 -10.81 -3.25
C GLU A 65 0.82 -10.52 -4.48
N LEU A 66 1.02 -11.51 -5.37
CA LEU A 66 1.14 -11.22 -6.81
C LEU A 66 1.23 -12.50 -7.66
N LYS A 67 0.16 -12.77 -8.40
CA LYS A 67 0.29 -13.16 -9.81
C LYS A 67 -0.25 -11.99 -10.60
N ARG A 68 0.58 -11.19 -11.29
CA ARG A 68 0.09 -10.16 -12.22
C ARG A 68 0.90 -10.09 -13.52
N GLY A 69 0.35 -10.70 -14.57
CA GLY A 69 -0.11 -9.91 -15.72
C GLY A 69 -1.46 -9.28 -15.36
N ASP A 70 -1.88 -8.18 -15.98
CA ASP A 70 -3.04 -7.36 -15.57
C ASP A 70 -4.18 -8.21 -14.97
N VAL A 71 -4.26 -8.25 -13.63
CA VAL A 71 -5.39 -8.90 -12.95
C VAL A 71 -6.60 -8.05 -13.26
N PRO A 72 -7.70 -8.66 -13.76
CA PRO A 72 -8.91 -7.93 -13.99
C PRO A 72 -9.27 -7.16 -12.71
N LYS A 73 -9.38 -5.84 -12.85
CA LYS A 73 -9.69 -4.96 -11.73
C LYS A 73 -11.08 -5.34 -11.20
N SER A 74 -11.39 -5.05 -9.94
CA SER A 74 -12.69 -5.39 -9.34
C SER A 74 -13.91 -4.99 -10.21
N ILE A 75 -13.80 -3.86 -10.92
CA ILE A 75 -14.78 -3.42 -11.92
C ILE A 75 -14.90 -4.41 -13.09
N GLN A 76 -13.78 -4.83 -13.69
CA GLN A 76 -13.75 -5.76 -14.81
C GLN A 76 -14.21 -7.16 -14.40
N CYS A 77 -13.84 -7.64 -13.21
CA CYS A 77 -14.36 -8.91 -12.67
C CYS A 77 -15.89 -8.85 -12.55
N TYR A 78 -16.42 -7.78 -11.94
CA TYR A 78 -17.87 -7.61 -11.77
C TYR A 78 -18.59 -7.54 -13.12
N MET A 79 -18.07 -6.76 -14.08
CA MET A 79 -18.64 -6.69 -15.43
C MET A 79 -18.66 -8.05 -16.12
N HIS A 80 -17.59 -8.84 -16.00
CA HIS A 80 -17.49 -10.16 -16.59
C HIS A 80 -18.46 -11.16 -15.93
N GLU A 81 -18.55 -11.16 -14.61
CA GLU A 81 -19.39 -12.09 -13.85
C GLU A 81 -20.89 -11.80 -13.97
N THR A 82 -21.27 -10.52 -14.05
CA THR A 82 -22.70 -10.14 -14.03
C THR A 82 -23.20 -9.60 -15.36
N GLY A 83 -22.34 -9.40 -16.36
CA GLY A 83 -22.67 -8.73 -17.63
C GLY A 83 -23.05 -7.25 -17.46
N ALA A 84 -22.71 -6.62 -16.33
CA ALA A 84 -23.12 -5.24 -16.04
C ALA A 84 -22.29 -4.21 -16.83
N SER A 85 -22.84 -3.01 -17.01
CA SER A 85 -22.09 -1.88 -17.55
C SER A 85 -21.01 -1.41 -16.58
N GLU A 86 -19.97 -0.75 -17.10
CA GLU A 86 -18.89 -0.18 -16.28
C GLU A 86 -19.43 0.79 -15.23
N ALA A 87 -20.44 1.60 -15.56
CA ALA A 87 -21.06 2.52 -14.62
C ALA A 87 -21.70 1.78 -13.43
N LYS A 88 -22.49 0.73 -13.70
CA LYS A 88 -23.08 -0.12 -12.64
C LYS A 88 -22.01 -0.83 -11.81
N ALA A 89 -20.95 -1.30 -12.45
CA ALA A 89 -19.82 -1.92 -11.76
C ALA A 89 -19.11 -0.93 -10.84
N ARG A 90 -18.84 0.29 -11.29
CA ARG A 90 -18.26 1.37 -10.48
C ARG A 90 -19.13 1.73 -9.28
N ASP A 91 -20.44 1.84 -9.48
CA ASP A 91 -21.37 2.14 -8.39
C ASP A 91 -21.42 1.00 -7.37
N HIS A 92 -21.40 -0.25 -7.83
CA HIS A 92 -21.32 -1.41 -6.95
C HIS A 92 -20.03 -1.43 -6.12
N ILE A 93 -18.87 -1.20 -6.75
CA ILE A 93 -17.59 -1.12 -6.02
C ILE A 93 -17.60 0.03 -5.01
N ARG A 94 -18.17 1.19 -5.35
CA ARG A 94 -18.30 2.33 -4.41
C ARG A 94 -19.18 1.97 -3.21
N PHE A 95 -20.27 1.25 -3.43
CA PHE A 95 -21.11 0.72 -2.37
C PHE A 95 -20.34 -0.23 -1.45
N LEU A 96 -19.59 -1.18 -2.02
CA LEU A 96 -18.76 -2.12 -1.24
C LEU A 96 -17.69 -1.41 -0.40
N ILE A 97 -17.07 -0.36 -0.93
CA ILE A 97 -16.13 0.48 -0.18
C ILE A 97 -16.85 1.13 1.02
N GLY A 98 -18.04 1.68 0.81
CA GLY A 98 -18.86 2.26 1.88
C GLY A 98 -19.24 1.26 2.97
N GLU A 99 -19.67 0.06 2.58
CA GLU A 99 -19.99 -1.02 3.53
C GLU A 99 -18.75 -1.49 4.30
N THR A 100 -17.60 -1.55 3.65
CA THR A 100 -16.33 -1.91 4.29
C THR A 100 -15.90 -0.84 5.30
N TRP A 101 -16.07 0.45 4.99
CA TRP A 101 -15.85 1.54 5.95
C TRP A 101 -16.74 1.43 7.19
N LYS A 102 -18.03 1.09 7.01
CA LYS A 102 -18.93 0.88 8.14
C LYS A 102 -18.46 -0.26 9.03
N LYS A 103 -17.97 -1.36 8.46
CA LYS A 103 -17.39 -2.47 9.22
C LYS A 103 -16.13 -2.03 9.97
N MET A 104 -15.17 -1.39 9.29
CA MET A 104 -13.96 -0.86 9.93
C MET A 104 -14.26 0.08 11.10
N ASN A 105 -15.25 0.96 10.97
CA ASN A 105 -15.64 1.86 12.04
C ASN A 105 -16.24 1.13 13.25
N LYS A 106 -16.93 0.00 13.04
CA LYS A 106 -17.43 -0.86 14.13
C LYS A 106 -16.28 -1.60 14.82
N GLU A 107 -15.36 -2.19 14.05
CA GLU A 107 -14.19 -2.90 14.59
C GLU A 107 -13.25 -1.96 15.37
N ARG A 108 -13.21 -0.67 15.01
CA ARG A 108 -12.42 0.34 15.75
C ARG A 108 -12.86 0.50 17.21
N VAL A 109 -14.15 0.35 17.49
CA VAL A 109 -14.75 0.54 18.82
C VAL A 109 -15.04 -0.77 19.53
N ALA A 110 -14.81 -1.91 18.84
CA ALA A 110 -14.96 -3.23 19.42
C ALA A 110 -13.72 -3.61 20.24
N ASP A 111 -13.90 -4.51 21.20
CA ASP A 111 -12.77 -5.11 21.92
C ASP A 111 -11.92 -5.91 20.93
N SER A 112 -10.70 -5.42 20.71
CA SER A 112 -9.76 -5.96 19.76
C SER A 112 -8.52 -6.48 20.47
N PRO A 113 -7.96 -7.63 20.05
CA PRO A 113 -6.68 -8.12 20.59
C PRO A 113 -5.48 -7.30 20.12
N PHE A 114 -5.67 -6.34 19.20
CA PHE A 114 -4.62 -5.49 18.66
C PHE A 114 -4.52 -4.15 19.41
N SER A 115 -3.32 -3.58 19.48
CA SER A 115 -3.11 -2.28 20.12
C SER A 115 -3.85 -1.15 19.40
N GLU A 116 -4.26 -0.12 20.15
CA GLU A 116 -4.89 1.07 19.57
C GLU A 116 -4.01 1.73 18.50
N THR A 117 -2.67 1.71 18.70
CA THR A 117 -1.71 2.20 17.71
C THR A 117 -1.80 1.41 16.40
N PHE A 118 -1.84 0.08 16.47
CA PHE A 118 -1.97 -0.77 15.28
C PHE A 118 -3.29 -0.52 14.53
N ILE A 119 -4.39 -0.42 15.27
CA ILE A 119 -5.72 -0.11 14.72
C ILE A 119 -5.71 1.29 14.06
N GLY A 120 -5.08 2.27 14.71
CA GLY A 120 -4.91 3.62 14.18
C GLY A 120 -4.11 3.65 12.88
N VAL A 121 -3.02 2.89 12.80
CA VAL A 121 -2.23 2.75 11.56
C VAL A 121 -3.05 2.08 10.45
N ALA A 122 -3.76 0.99 10.75
CA ALA A 122 -4.59 0.29 9.77
C ALA A 122 -5.69 1.19 9.17
N ILE A 123 -6.37 1.98 9.99
CA ILE A 123 -7.38 2.96 9.52
C ILE A 123 -6.72 4.07 8.71
N SER A 124 -5.55 4.54 9.13
CA SER A 124 -4.83 5.59 8.41
C SER A 124 -4.39 5.12 7.02
N LEU A 125 -3.96 3.87 6.89
CA LEU A 125 -3.66 3.25 5.58
C LEU A 125 -4.88 3.24 4.66
N ALA A 126 -6.07 2.86 5.17
CA ALA A 126 -7.31 2.90 4.37
C ALA A 126 -7.68 4.33 3.96
N ARG A 127 -7.51 5.32 4.84
CA ARG A 127 -7.72 6.74 4.52
C ARG A 127 -6.75 7.25 3.46
N MET A 128 -5.48 6.88 3.56
CA MET A 128 -4.47 7.24 2.55
C MET A 128 -4.84 6.64 1.19
N ALA A 129 -5.20 5.36 1.13
CA ALA A 129 -5.64 4.73 -0.12
C ALA A 129 -6.85 5.45 -0.72
N GLN A 130 -7.87 5.79 0.08
CA GLN A 130 -9.01 6.56 -0.41
C GLN A 130 -8.60 7.95 -0.91
N TRP A 131 -7.77 8.66 -0.17
CA TRP A 131 -7.30 10.00 -0.54
C TRP A 131 -6.50 10.00 -1.84
N MET A 132 -5.67 8.98 -2.05
CA MET A 132 -4.85 8.81 -3.25
C MET A 132 -5.69 8.46 -4.48
N TYR A 133 -6.78 7.70 -4.33
CA TYR A 133 -7.48 7.08 -5.46
C TYR A 133 -8.92 7.58 -5.71
N GLN A 134 -9.47 8.44 -4.85
CA GLN A 134 -10.85 8.91 -4.99
C GLN A 134 -11.13 9.71 -6.29
N TYR A 135 -10.11 10.37 -6.85
CA TYR A 135 -10.23 11.21 -8.05
C TYR A 135 -9.43 10.68 -9.25
N GLY A 136 -9.08 9.40 -9.24
CA GLY A 136 -8.24 8.77 -10.26
C GLY A 136 -6.91 8.30 -9.68
N ASP A 137 -5.93 8.01 -10.53
CA ASP A 137 -4.62 7.55 -10.07
C ASP A 137 -3.77 8.71 -9.55
N GLY A 138 -3.75 8.90 -8.23
CA GLY A 138 -2.91 9.91 -7.58
C GLY A 138 -1.44 9.50 -7.38
N LEU A 139 -1.05 8.27 -7.74
CA LEU A 139 0.30 7.73 -7.46
C LEU A 139 1.11 7.49 -8.75
N GLY A 140 0.53 6.81 -9.73
CA GLY A 140 1.21 6.39 -10.96
C GLY A 140 1.14 7.39 -12.10
N ILE A 141 0.12 8.26 -12.09
CA ILE A 141 0.00 9.38 -13.02
C ILE A 141 0.46 10.63 -12.28
N GLU A 142 1.30 11.45 -12.92
CA GLU A 142 1.76 12.74 -12.37
C GLU A 142 0.57 13.72 -12.30
N ASN A 143 -0.35 13.51 -11.36
CA ASN A 143 -1.51 14.34 -11.15
C ASN A 143 -1.11 15.59 -10.34
N ARG A 144 -1.39 16.76 -10.92
CA ARG A 144 -1.11 18.07 -10.34
C ARG A 144 -1.77 18.22 -8.96
N GLU A 145 -2.98 17.68 -8.77
CA GLU A 145 -3.73 17.83 -7.52
C GLU A 145 -3.07 17.09 -6.34
N THR A 146 -2.65 15.82 -6.53
CA THR A 146 -1.95 15.08 -5.47
C THR A 146 -0.60 15.72 -5.16
N LYS A 147 0.11 16.17 -6.20
CA LYS A 147 1.40 16.88 -6.06
C LYS A 147 1.26 18.17 -5.25
N ASP A 148 0.27 18.99 -5.57
CA ASP A 148 0.01 20.26 -4.87
C ASP A 148 -0.35 20.02 -3.39
N ARG A 149 -1.13 18.97 -3.10
CA ARG A 149 -1.44 18.60 -1.71
C ARG A 149 -0.24 18.04 -0.95
N VAL A 150 0.61 17.25 -1.58
CA VAL A 150 1.86 16.76 -0.95
C VAL A 150 2.80 17.94 -0.65
N LEU A 151 2.91 18.88 -1.59
CA LEU A 151 3.71 20.08 -1.41
C LEU A 151 3.19 20.94 -0.26
N SER A 152 1.87 21.17 -0.16
CA SER A 152 1.30 21.95 0.94
C SER A 152 1.42 21.29 2.31
N LEU A 153 1.43 19.96 2.37
CA LEU A 153 1.50 19.22 3.63
C LEU A 153 2.94 19.02 4.15
N LEU A 154 3.90 18.77 3.25
CA LEU A 154 5.26 18.34 3.64
C LEU A 154 6.35 19.39 3.36
N VAL A 155 6.10 20.33 2.45
CA VAL A 155 7.13 21.27 1.98
C VAL A 155 6.79 22.72 2.34
N GLN A 156 5.54 23.13 2.14
CA GLN A 156 5.14 24.50 2.42
C GLN A 156 4.74 24.65 3.89
N PRO A 157 5.45 25.49 4.66
CA PRO A 157 5.06 25.76 6.03
C PRO A 157 3.72 26.52 6.06
N ILE A 158 2.91 26.27 7.09
CA ILE A 158 1.68 27.05 7.32
C ILE A 158 2.11 28.49 7.59
N PRO A 159 1.61 29.48 6.80
CA PRO A 159 1.94 30.87 7.04
C PRO A 159 1.50 31.27 8.45
N PHE A 160 2.44 31.76 9.26
CA PHE A 160 2.08 32.44 10.50
C PHE A 160 1.36 33.73 10.12
N MET A 161 0.04 33.77 10.30
CA MET A 161 -0.63 35.06 10.41
C MET A 161 -0.11 35.69 11.70
N GLN A 162 0.76 36.70 11.59
CA GLN A 162 0.94 37.64 12.67
C GLN A 162 -0.44 38.25 12.93
N ILE A 163 -1.10 37.77 13.98
CA ILE A 163 -2.16 38.54 14.62
C ILE A 163 -1.43 39.72 15.24
N SER A 164 -1.21 40.76 14.45
CA SER A 164 -0.89 42.09 14.94
C SER A 164 -2.12 42.53 15.73
N SER A 165 -2.19 42.14 17.00
CA SER A 165 -3.08 42.78 17.96
C SER A 165 -2.68 44.25 17.97
N PRO A 166 -3.57 45.21 17.64
CA PRO A 166 -3.26 46.64 17.74
C PRO A 166 -3.21 47.13 19.21
N TYR A 167 -3.19 46.22 20.19
CA TYR A 167 -3.31 46.53 21.61
C TYR A 167 -2.21 45.85 22.43
N LEU A 168 -0.96 46.28 22.22
CA LEU A 168 0.13 46.23 23.21
C LEU A 168 1.11 47.36 22.91
#